data_AF-A0A5J9SYD5-F1
#
_entry.id   AF-A0A5J9SYD5-F1
#
_cell.length_a   1.000
_cell.length_b   1.000
_cell.length_c   1.000
_cell.angle_alpha   90.00
_cell.angle_beta   90.00
_cell.angle_gamma   90.00
#
_symmetry.space_group_name_H-M   'P 1'
#
loop_
_entity.id
_entity.type
_entity.pdbx_description
1 polymer ?
#
loop_
_entity_poly.entity_id
_entity_poly.type
_entity_poly.pdbx_seq_one_letter_code
_entity_poly.pdbx_strand_id
1 'polypeptide(L)'
;LGATTGAPPAFGSEAFGFVNVALVPFTSWFLTYEKEKLAGLVVAEHCPKIVAWAGRCRDRGSVAKALSDPDQVFQVAQFLRSKFGYK
;
A
#
# COMPACT_ATOMS: atom_id res chain seq x y z
N LEU A 1 -6.49 23.55 24.10
CA LEU A 1 -7.86 23.55 23.51
C LEU A 1 -7.94 22.39 22.54
N GLY A 2 -8.56 21.28 22.97
CA GLY A 2 -8.64 20.04 22.22
C GLY A 2 -9.67 20.14 21.11
N ALA A 3 -9.27 19.79 19.88
CA ALA A 3 -10.18 19.62 18.76
C ALA A 3 -10.62 18.15 18.72
N THR A 4 -11.83 17.89 19.20
CA THR A 4 -12.58 16.66 18.92
C THR A 4 -13.25 16.80 17.55
N THR A 5 -12.53 16.53 16.48
CA THR A 5 -13.17 16.20 15.19
C THR A 5 -13.27 14.69 15.12
N GLY A 6 -14.49 14.16 15.07
CA GLY A 6 -14.79 12.75 14.78
C GLY A 6 -14.42 12.33 13.35
N ALA A 7 -13.37 12.90 12.78
CA ALA A 7 -12.73 12.39 11.59
C ALA A 7 -11.75 11.29 12.03
N PRO A 8 -11.77 10.09 11.42
CA PRO A 8 -10.73 9.10 11.69
C PRO A 8 -9.35 9.76 11.51
N PRO A 9 -8.37 9.43 12.37
CA PRO A 9 -7.04 10.04 12.28
C PRO A 9 -6.54 9.94 10.85
N ALA A 10 -6.15 11.09 10.29
CA ALA A 10 -5.71 11.16 8.90
C ALA A 10 -4.65 10.09 8.65
N PHE A 11 -4.77 9.41 7.51
CA PHE A 11 -3.79 8.42 7.07
C PHE A 11 -2.40 9.05 7.05
N GLY A 12 -1.48 8.55 7.88
CA GLY A 12 -0.18 9.19 8.09
C GLY A 12 -0.13 10.39 9.05
N SER A 13 -1.04 10.48 10.03
CA SER A 13 -0.89 11.39 11.18
C SER A 13 0.31 11.00 12.06
N GLU A 14 0.70 11.89 13.00
CA GLU A 14 1.93 11.84 13.82
C GLU A 14 2.26 10.46 14.45
N ALA A 15 1.25 9.65 14.76
CA ALA A 15 1.43 8.31 15.30
C ALA A 15 1.15 7.22 14.26
N PHE A 16 2.11 6.31 14.08
CA PHE A 16 1.93 5.09 13.27
C PHE A 16 0.98 4.12 14.00
N GLY A 17 -0.33 4.38 13.86
CA GLY A 17 -1.39 3.60 14.51
C GLY A 17 -1.88 2.40 13.70
N PHE A 18 -2.89 1.71 14.24
CA PHE A 18 -3.47 0.47 13.69
C PHE A 18 -3.80 0.53 12.19
N VAL A 19 -4.43 1.61 11.73
CA VAL A 19 -4.81 1.76 10.31
C VAL A 19 -3.58 1.77 9.39
N ASN A 20 -2.46 2.36 9.84
CA ASN A 20 -1.21 2.31 9.08
C ASN A 20 -0.65 0.88 9.04
N VAL A 21 -0.67 0.15 10.15
CA VAL A 21 -0.23 -1.26 10.22
C VAL A 21 -1.07 -2.14 9.30
N ALA A 22 -2.39 -1.96 9.30
CA ALA A 22 -3.31 -2.75 8.47
C ALA A 22 -3.12 -2.48 6.97
N LEU A 23 -2.82 -1.23 6.59
CA LEU A 23 -2.77 -0.83 5.18
C LEU A 23 -1.37 -0.85 4.57
N VAL A 24 -0.30 -0.76 5.37
CA VAL A 24 1.08 -0.72 4.85
C VAL A 24 1.45 -1.94 4.00
N PRO A 25 0.99 -3.18 4.26
CA PRO A 25 1.33 -4.33 3.42
C PRO A 25 0.85 -4.18 1.98
N PHE A 26 -0.23 -3.43 1.73
CA PHE A 26 -0.74 -3.22 0.37
C PHE A 26 0.16 -2.31 -0.47
N THR A 27 1.08 -1.57 0.15
CA THR A 27 2.02 -0.72 -0.59
C THR A 27 3.02 -1.53 -1.42
N SER A 28 3.32 -2.77 -1.04
CA SER A 28 4.15 -3.66 -1.86
C SER A 28 3.43 -4.15 -3.12
N TRP A 29 2.11 -4.02 -3.18
CA TRP A 29 1.28 -4.39 -4.34
C TRP A 29 1.11 -3.27 -5.35
N PHE A 30 1.61 -2.05 -5.09
CA PHE A 30 1.45 -0.93 -6.02
C PHE A 30 2.01 -1.24 -7.41
N LEU A 31 3.20 -1.86 -7.47
CA LEU A 31 3.78 -2.33 -8.73
C LEU A 31 2.81 -3.27 -9.47
N THR A 32 2.18 -4.19 -8.75
CA THR A 32 1.20 -5.15 -9.30
C THR A 32 -0.01 -4.43 -9.90
N TYR A 33 -0.54 -3.40 -9.24
CA TYR A 33 -1.67 -2.61 -9.76
C TYR A 33 -1.29 -1.78 -10.99
N GLU A 34 -0.04 -1.30 -11.06
CA GLU A 34 0.46 -0.51 -12.19
C GLU A 34 0.66 -1.34 -13.47
N LYS A 35 0.82 -2.66 -13.36
CA LYS A 35 0.96 -3.49 -14.56
C LYS A 35 -0.36 -3.54 -15.33
N GLU A 36 -0.29 -3.20 -16.61
CA GLU A 36 -1.41 -3.21 -17.58
C GLU A 36 -2.19 -4.53 -17.59
N LYS A 37 -1.49 -5.65 -17.40
CA LYS A 37 -2.11 -6.98 -17.39
C LYS A 37 -3.02 -7.19 -16.18
N LEU A 38 -2.90 -6.41 -15.11
CA LEU A 38 -3.66 -6.62 -13.86
C LEU A 38 -4.65 -5.51 -13.58
N ALA A 39 -4.22 -4.25 -13.62
CA ALA A 39 -5.14 -3.11 -13.51
C ALA A 39 -4.74 -1.89 -14.36
N GLY A 40 -3.47 -1.77 -14.76
CA GLY A 40 -3.00 -0.64 -15.60
C GLY A 40 -3.19 0.72 -14.94
N LEU A 41 -3.21 0.77 -13.61
CA LEU A 41 -3.50 1.96 -12.83
C LEU A 41 -2.20 2.58 -12.33
N VAL A 42 -1.91 3.83 -12.69
CA VAL A 42 -0.78 4.57 -12.11
C VAL A 42 -1.17 5.10 -10.73
N VAL A 43 -0.74 4.43 -9.67
CA VAL A 43 -1.17 4.75 -8.28
C VAL A 43 -0.79 6.18 -7.90
N ALA A 44 0.36 6.66 -8.38
CA ALA A 44 0.83 8.02 -8.14
C ALA A 44 -0.03 9.12 -8.78
N GLU A 45 -0.63 8.85 -9.95
CA GLU A 45 -1.49 9.82 -10.65
C GLU A 45 -2.85 9.96 -9.96
N HIS A 46 -3.43 8.84 -9.55
CA HIS A 46 -4.74 8.83 -8.91
C HIS A 46 -4.68 9.20 -7.42
N CYS A 47 -3.64 8.75 -6.72
CA CYS A 47 -3.55 8.80 -5.27
C CYS A 47 -2.17 9.27 -4.78
N PRO A 48 -1.71 10.48 -5.14
CA PRO A 48 -0.37 10.97 -4.80
C PRO A 48 -0.11 11.03 -3.28
N LYS A 49 -1.15 11.31 -2.49
CA LYS A 49 -1.07 11.32 -1.02
C LYS A 49 -0.78 9.94 -0.44
N ILE A 50 -1.30 8.88 -1.06
CA ILE A 50 -1.09 7.49 -0.64
C ILE A 50 0.34 7.07 -0.97
N VAL A 51 0.86 7.43 -2.14
CA VAL A 51 2.25 7.14 -2.51
C VAL A 51 3.23 7.86 -1.57
N ALA A 52 2.99 9.14 -1.28
CA ALA A 52 3.81 9.89 -0.32
C ALA A 52 3.75 9.27 1.09
N TRP A 53 2.57 8.80 1.52
CA TRP A 53 2.42 8.07 2.79
C TRP A 53 3.18 6.75 2.79
N ALA A 54 3.09 5.97 1.71
CA ALA A 54 3.78 4.69 1.58
C ALA A 54 5.30 4.85 1.68
N GLY A 55 5.85 5.90 1.06
CA GLY A 55 7.26 6.28 1.20
C GLY A 55 7.65 6.50 2.67
N ARG A 56 6.92 7.36 3.39
CA ARG A 56 7.17 7.61 4.82
C ARG A 56 7.05 6.35 5.68
N CYS A 57 6.12 5.46 5.34
CA CYS A 57 5.97 4.18 6.03
C CYS A 57 7.20 3.28 5.84
N ARG A 58 7.78 3.27 4.64
CA ARG A 58 8.97 2.45 4.31
C ARG A 58 10.23 2.90 5.04
N ASP A 59 10.36 4.19 5.36
CA ASP A 59 11.49 4.70 6.15
C ASP A 59 11.54 4.12 7.57
N ARG A 60 10.42 3.57 8.07
CA ARG A 60 10.37 2.87 9.36
C ARG A 60 10.99 1.48 9.21
N GLY A 61 12.11 1.24 9.90
CA GLY A 61 12.84 -0.03 9.83
C GLY A 61 12.00 -1.29 10.12
N SER A 62 10.98 -1.21 11.00
CA SER A 62 10.07 -2.34 11.25
C SER A 62 9.16 -2.64 10.05
N VAL A 63 8.76 -1.62 9.30
CA VAL A 63 7.96 -1.77 8.08
C VAL A 63 8.83 -2.29 6.95
N ALA A 64 10.01 -1.69 6.73
CA ALA A 64 10.94 -2.13 5.70
C ALA A 64 11.30 -3.62 5.82
N LYS A 65 11.46 -4.12 7.06
CA LYS A 65 11.72 -5.55 7.33
C LYS A 65 10.50 -6.45 7.13
N ALA A 66 9.28 -5.92 7.27
CA ALA A 66 8.05 -6.70 7.20
C ALA A 66 7.45 -6.73 5.78
N LEU A 67 7.74 -5.73 4.95
CA LEU A 67 7.23 -5.66 3.58
C LEU A 67 7.98 -6.63 2.67
N SER A 68 7.22 -7.41 1.91
CA SER A 68 7.74 -8.19 0.80
C SER A 68 8.25 -7.29 -0.32
N ASP A 69 9.22 -7.80 -1.06
CA ASP A 69 9.71 -7.17 -2.28
C ASP A 69 8.58 -7.04 -3.33
N PRO A 70 8.38 -5.86 -3.95
CA PRO A 70 7.31 -5.66 -4.92
C PRO A 70 7.35 -6.60 -6.13
N ASP A 71 8.54 -7.01 -6.60
CA ASP A 71 8.65 -7.96 -7.72
C ASP A 71 8.24 -9.37 -7.30
N GLN A 72 8.59 -9.79 -6.07
CA GLN A 72 8.10 -11.06 -5.52
C GLN A 72 6.57 -11.07 -5.38
N VAL A 73 5.98 -9.96 -4.91
CA VAL A 73 4.53 -9.81 -4.82
C VAL A 73 3.88 -9.89 -6.19
N PHE A 74 4.48 -9.27 -7.21
CA PHE A 74 4.01 -9.35 -8.58
C PHE A 74 4.04 -10.80 -9.13
N GLN A 75 5.12 -11.55 -8.86
CA GLN A 75 5.20 -12.97 -9.25
C GLN A 75 4.10 -13.81 -8.59
N VAL A 76 3.83 -13.59 -7.30
CA VAL A 76 2.72 -14.26 -6.60
C VAL A 76 1.37 -13.88 -7.23
N ALA A 77 1.15 -12.61 -7.55
CA ALA A 77 -0.08 -12.18 -8.23
C ALA A 77 -0.27 -12.85 -9.60
N GLN A 78 0.81 -13.00 -10.38
CA GLN A 78 0.77 -13.75 -11.64
C GLN A 78 0.44 -15.23 -11.43
N PHE A 79 1.05 -15.87 -10.43
CA PHE A 79 0.75 -17.25 -10.08
C PHE A 79 -0.72 -17.43 -9.67
N LEU A 80 -1.23 -16.56 -8.80
CA LEU A 80 -2.64 -16.59 -8.37
C LEU A 80 -3.58 -16.43 -9.55
N ARG A 81 -3.30 -15.49 -10.46
CA ARG A 81 -4.08 -15.31 -11.68
C ARG A 81 -4.06 -16.56 -12.56
N SER A 82 -2.90 -17.19 -12.75
CA SER A 82 -2.80 -18.41 -13.54
C SER A 82 -3.57 -19.58 -12.91
N LYS A 83 -3.60 -19.65 -11.58
CA LYS A 83 -4.21 -20.76 -10.85
C LYS A 83 -5.73 -20.62 -10.71
N PHE A 84 -6.22 -19.39 -10.55
CA PHE A 84 -7.63 -19.14 -10.24
C PHE A 84 -8.40 -18.47 -11.39
N GLY A 85 -7.71 -17.90 -12.37
CA GLY A 85 -8.33 -17.17 -13.48
C GLY A 85 -9.11 -15.92 -13.03
N TYR A 86 -9.52 -15.11 -13.99
CA TYR A 86 -10.67 -14.22 -13.81
C TYR A 86 -11.86 -14.94 -14.46
N LYS A 87 -12.94 -15.17 -13.71
CA LYS A 87 -14.24 -15.46 -14.34
C LYS A 87 -14.81 -14.15 -14.88
#